data_AF-A0A226I047-F1
#
_entry.id   AF-A0A226I047-F1
#
_cell.length_a   1.000
_cell.length_b   1.000
_cell.length_c   1.000
_cell.angle_alpha   90.00
_cell.angle_beta   90.00
_cell.angle_gamma   90.00
#
_symmetry.space_group_name_H-M   'P 1'
#
loop_
_entity.id
_entity.type
_entity.pdbx_description
1 polymer ?
#
loop_
_entity_poly.entity_id
_entity_poly.type
_entity_poly.pdbx_seq_one_letter_code
_entity_poly.pdbx_strand_id
1 'polypeptide(L)'
;MNTTKTKVCSSCETQFSCGDISVENKCWCNDFPPIFNLSEGGDCLCPVCFKEACEDKIDAYIETLTPEKALKNKAASLPKTENLIEGIDYYIENGNYVFKSWFHLKRGSCCGNDCRHCPY
;
A
#
# COMPACT_ATOMS: atom_id res chain seq x y z
N MET A 1 3.35 -4.08 -24.07
CA MET A 1 3.90 -2.89 -23.38
C MET A 1 2.72 -1.98 -23.10
N ASN A 2 2.36 -1.73 -21.85
CA ASN A 2 1.32 -0.75 -21.54
C ASN A 2 1.90 0.63 -21.81
N THR A 3 1.42 1.32 -22.84
CA THR A 3 1.83 2.69 -23.10
C THR A 3 1.27 3.63 -22.04
N THR A 4 2.03 4.63 -21.64
CA THR A 4 1.56 5.68 -20.73
C THR A 4 0.40 6.44 -21.37
N LYS A 5 -0.70 6.62 -20.64
CA LYS A 5 -1.90 7.36 -21.07
C LYS A 5 -2.29 8.39 -20.02
N THR A 6 -2.78 9.53 -20.47
CA THR A 6 -3.42 10.51 -19.58
C THR A 6 -4.83 10.06 -19.24
N LYS A 7 -5.16 10.08 -17.95
CA LYS A 7 -6.48 9.77 -17.40
C LYS A 7 -6.90 10.89 -16.46
N VAL A 8 -8.19 10.92 -16.12
CA VAL A 8 -8.76 11.84 -15.13
C VAL A 8 -9.14 11.03 -13.89
N CYS A 9 -8.82 11.55 -12.72
CA CYS A 9 -9.15 10.92 -11.44
C CYS A 9 -10.66 11.05 -11.18
N SER A 10 -11.37 9.96 -10.91
CA SER A 10 -12.80 10.03 -10.57
C SER A 10 -13.06 10.61 -9.18
N SER A 11 -12.05 10.67 -8.31
CA SER A 11 -12.20 11.19 -6.93
C SER A 11 -11.91 12.69 -6.80
N CYS A 12 -10.95 13.21 -7.56
CA CYS A 12 -10.50 14.62 -7.44
C CYS A 12 -10.39 15.35 -8.78
N GLU A 13 -10.84 14.73 -9.87
CA GLU A 13 -10.91 15.31 -11.24
C GLU A 13 -9.55 15.75 -11.83
N THR A 14 -8.44 15.43 -11.16
CA THR A 14 -7.09 15.78 -11.59
C THR A 14 -6.63 14.84 -12.72
N GLN A 15 -5.95 15.41 -13.72
CA GLN A 15 -5.30 14.64 -14.77
C GLN A 15 -4.01 13.98 -14.25
N PHE A 16 -3.81 12.71 -14.62
CA PHE A 16 -2.62 11.94 -14.24
C PHE A 16 -2.21 10.95 -15.34
N SER A 17 -0.97 10.50 -15.29
CA SER A 17 -0.43 9.52 -16.22
C SER A 17 -0.51 8.10 -15.64
N CYS A 18 -0.99 7.16 -16.44
CA CYS A 18 -1.18 5.76 -16.08
C CYS A 18 -0.65 4.84 -17.18
N GLY A 19 0.21 3.88 -16.84
CA GLY A 19 0.85 2.95 -17.77
C GLY A 19 2.33 2.78 -17.49
N ASP A 20 2.97 1.80 -18.14
CA ASP A 20 4.41 1.63 -18.02
C ASP A 20 5.12 2.71 -18.85
N ILE A 21 6.16 3.30 -18.26
CA ILE A 21 7.00 4.31 -18.93
C ILE A 21 8.06 3.60 -19.76
N SER A 22 8.61 2.49 -19.26
CA SER A 22 9.60 1.64 -19.92
C SER A 22 9.63 0.24 -19.29
N VAL A 23 10.42 -0.69 -19.84
CA VAL A 23 10.63 -2.03 -19.24
C VAL A 23 11.17 -1.92 -17.81
N GLU A 24 11.98 -0.90 -17.56
CA GLU A 24 12.65 -0.61 -16.29
C GLU A 24 11.78 0.27 -15.37
N ASN A 25 10.94 1.14 -15.95
CA ASN A 25 10.07 2.08 -15.25
C ASN A 25 8.62 1.65 -15.41
N LYS A 26 8.19 0.74 -14.53
CA LYS A 26 6.79 0.27 -14.49
C LYS A 26 5.87 1.34 -13.92
N CYS A 27 4.56 1.20 -14.18
CA CYS A 27 3.56 2.13 -13.64
C CYS A 27 3.66 2.22 -12.10
N TRP A 28 3.58 3.44 -11.55
CA TRP A 28 3.65 3.75 -10.12
C TRP A 28 2.67 2.94 -9.25
N CYS A 29 1.56 2.45 -9.82
CA CYS A 29 0.58 1.66 -9.08
C CYS A 29 1.12 0.28 -8.67
N ASN A 30 2.21 -0.19 -9.27
CA ASN A 30 2.85 -1.46 -8.92
C ASN A 30 3.63 -1.39 -7.60
N ASP A 31 3.97 -0.20 -7.11
CA ASP A 31 4.64 -0.02 -5.82
C ASP A 31 3.69 -0.26 -4.64
N PHE A 32 2.39 -0.13 -4.87
CA PHE A 32 1.37 -0.25 -3.84
C PHE A 32 0.99 -1.71 -3.60
N PRO A 33 0.64 -2.07 -2.36
CA PRO A 33 0.23 -3.43 -2.04
C PRO A 33 -1.03 -3.80 -2.86
N PRO A 34 -1.12 -5.04 -3.37
CA PRO A 34 -2.29 -5.53 -4.11
C PRO A 34 -3.47 -5.87 -3.16
N ILE A 35 -3.75 -4.98 -2.20
CA ILE A 35 -4.93 -5.04 -1.33
C ILE A 35 -6.17 -4.48 -2.04
N PHE A 36 -5.98 -3.71 -3.10
CA PHE A 36 -7.04 -3.20 -3.94
C PHE A 36 -7.34 -4.19 -5.07
N ASN A 37 -8.50 -4.85 -5.01
CA ASN A 37 -9.04 -5.55 -6.18
C ASN A 37 -9.89 -4.55 -6.98
N LEU A 38 -9.36 -4.05 -8.10
CA LEU A 38 -10.05 -3.11 -9.00
C LEU A 38 -11.16 -3.79 -9.85
N SER A 39 -11.41 -5.08 -9.63
CA SER A 39 -12.20 -5.96 -10.52
C SER A 39 -13.71 -5.69 -10.59
N GLU A 40 -14.27 -4.79 -9.79
CA GLU A 40 -15.71 -4.45 -9.84
C GLU A 40 -15.97 -3.10 -10.51
N GLY A 41 -15.32 -2.85 -11.65
CA GLY A 41 -15.55 -1.65 -12.46
C GLY A 41 -14.86 -0.39 -11.95
N GLY A 42 -13.68 -0.54 -11.35
CA GLY A 42 -12.98 0.55 -10.67
C GLY A 42 -12.70 1.78 -11.53
N ASP A 43 -13.25 2.90 -11.08
CA ASP A 43 -12.88 4.26 -11.43
C ASP A 43 -11.36 4.49 -11.41
N CYS A 44 -10.87 5.36 -12.31
CA CYS A 44 -9.44 5.67 -12.38
C CYS A 44 -9.06 6.62 -11.25
N LEU A 45 -8.11 6.23 -10.38
CA LEU A 45 -7.58 7.08 -9.32
C LEU A 45 -6.18 7.58 -9.65
N CYS A 46 -5.91 8.86 -9.39
CA CYS A 46 -4.56 9.41 -9.46
C CYS A 46 -3.67 8.84 -8.33
N PRO A 47 -2.34 9.03 -8.38
CA PRO A 47 -1.43 8.48 -7.37
C PRO A 47 -1.78 8.87 -5.93
N VAL A 48 -2.26 10.09 -5.73
CA VAL A 48 -2.64 10.61 -4.40
C VAL A 48 -3.89 9.90 -3.89
N CYS A 49 -5.01 9.97 -4.64
CA CYS A 49 -6.25 9.33 -4.22
C CYS A 49 -6.14 7.81 -4.16
N PHE A 50 -5.29 7.19 -4.98
CA PHE A 50 -5.03 5.76 -4.90
C PHE A 50 -4.25 5.40 -3.63
N LYS A 51 -3.26 6.20 -3.25
CA LYS A 51 -2.54 6.05 -1.99
C LYS A 51 -3.49 6.15 -0.80
N GLU A 52 -4.31 7.19 -0.74
CA GLU A 52 -5.31 7.38 0.32
C GLU A 52 -6.25 6.18 0.41
N ALA A 53 -6.81 5.75 -0.73
CA ALA A 53 -7.68 4.58 -0.77
C ALA A 53 -6.98 3.28 -0.34
N CYS A 54 -5.68 3.14 -0.62
CA CYS A 54 -4.87 2.04 -0.10
C CYS A 54 -4.69 2.13 1.42
N GLU A 55 -4.42 3.31 1.96
CA GLU A 55 -4.28 3.55 3.40
C GLU A 55 -5.57 3.18 4.13
N ASP A 56 -6.73 3.68 3.67
CA ASP A 56 -8.04 3.37 4.25
C ASP A 56 -8.32 1.85 4.27
N LYS A 57 -8.01 1.14 3.17
CA LYS A 57 -8.21 -0.32 3.11
C LYS A 57 -7.26 -1.09 4.02
N ILE A 58 -6.03 -0.61 4.15
CA ILE A 58 -5.03 -1.22 5.04
C ILE A 58 -5.44 -1.03 6.48
N ASP A 59 -5.87 0.18 6.86
CA ASP A 59 -6.33 0.47 8.21
C ASP A 59 -7.58 -0.36 8.53
N ALA A 60 -8.57 -0.40 7.64
CA ALA A 60 -9.74 -1.28 7.78
C ALA A 60 -9.35 -2.76 7.91
N TYR A 61 -8.34 -3.24 7.17
CA TYR A 61 -7.84 -4.61 7.31
C TYR A 61 -7.21 -4.84 8.69
N ILE A 62 -6.35 -3.92 9.15
CA ILE A 62 -5.68 -3.99 10.45
C ILE A 62 -6.70 -3.99 11.59
N GLU A 63 -7.77 -3.20 11.51
CA GLU A 63 -8.84 -3.17 12.51
C GLU A 63 -9.54 -4.54 12.69
N THR A 64 -9.54 -5.38 11.65
CA THR A 64 -10.09 -6.75 11.74
C THR A 64 -9.12 -7.78 12.33
N LEU A 65 -7.87 -7.41 12.55
CA LEU A 65 -6.83 -8.32 13.03
C LEU A 65 -6.87 -8.46 14.55
N THR A 66 -6.74 -9.72 14.97
CA THR A 66 -6.37 -10.09 16.34
C THR A 66 -4.95 -10.67 16.30
N PRO A 67 -4.23 -10.76 17.44
CA PRO A 67 -2.90 -11.38 17.49
C PRO A 67 -2.81 -12.74 16.79
N GLU A 68 -3.85 -13.57 16.94
CA GLU A 68 -3.96 -14.88 16.31
C GLU A 68 -4.14 -14.80 14.78
N LYS A 69 -4.93 -13.82 14.30
CA LYS A 69 -5.13 -13.60 12.86
C LYS A 69 -3.92 -12.93 12.21
N ALA A 70 -3.19 -12.10 12.95
CA ALA A 70 -1.98 -11.44 12.47
C ALA A 70 -0.89 -12.45 12.10
N LEU A 71 -0.77 -13.57 12.83
CA LEU A 71 0.13 -14.68 12.46
C LEU A 71 -0.21 -15.33 11.11
N LYS A 72 -1.47 -15.26 10.69
CA LYS A 72 -1.97 -15.81 9.41
C LYS A 72 -2.42 -14.71 8.44
N ASN A 73 -1.86 -13.52 8.58
CA ASN A 73 -2.25 -12.37 7.77
C ASN A 73 -1.93 -12.60 6.28
N LYS A 74 -2.70 -11.96 5.41
CA LYS A 74 -2.51 -12.07 3.95
C LYS A 74 -1.31 -11.27 3.46
N ALA A 75 -0.93 -10.20 4.16
CA ALA A 75 0.14 -9.29 3.77
C ALA A 75 1.51 -10.00 3.69
N ALA A 76 1.77 -10.96 4.58
CA ALA A 76 2.98 -11.78 4.57
C ALA A 76 3.14 -12.63 3.29
N SER A 77 2.03 -12.96 2.63
CA SER A 77 1.99 -13.74 1.39
C SER A 77 1.93 -12.88 0.13
N LEU A 78 1.86 -11.55 0.26
CA LEU A 78 1.86 -10.65 -0.88
C LEU A 78 3.26 -10.54 -1.50
N PRO A 79 3.37 -10.23 -2.80
CA PRO A 79 4.66 -9.94 -3.41
C PRO A 79 5.36 -8.84 -2.62
N LYS A 80 6.63 -9.08 -2.29
CA LYS A 80 7.44 -8.07 -1.60
C LYS A 80 7.64 -6.88 -2.52
N THR A 81 7.16 -5.72 -2.08
CA THR A 81 7.48 -4.46 -2.73
C THR A 81 8.89 -4.05 -2.33
N GLU A 82 9.72 -3.67 -3.31
CA GLU A 82 11.08 -3.20 -3.04
C GLU A 82 11.07 -1.81 -2.38
N ASN A 83 10.07 -1.00 -2.73
CA ASN A 83 9.91 0.36 -2.22
C ASN A 83 9.01 0.41 -0.99
N LEU A 84 9.44 1.19 0.01
CA LEU A 84 8.65 1.53 1.19
C LEU A 84 7.87 2.82 0.92
N ILE A 85 6.57 2.78 1.16
CA ILE A 85 5.70 3.93 0.90
C ILE A 85 5.41 4.67 2.21
N GLU A 86 5.78 5.95 2.28
CA GLU A 86 5.38 6.81 3.41
C GLU A 86 3.85 6.88 3.49
N GLY A 87 3.29 6.79 4.70
CA GLY A 87 1.86 6.72 4.99
C GLY A 87 1.29 5.29 5.00
N ILE A 88 1.92 4.34 4.31
CA ILE A 88 1.55 2.91 4.31
C ILE A 88 2.49 2.10 5.19
N ASP A 89 3.79 2.16 4.90
CA ASP A 89 4.83 1.37 5.56
C ASP A 89 5.45 2.09 6.75
N TYR A 90 5.57 3.40 6.66
CA TYR A 90 6.16 4.24 7.70
C TYR A 90 5.66 5.67 7.62
N TYR A 91 5.93 6.48 8.64
CA TYR A 91 5.89 7.94 8.56
C TYR A 91 7.12 8.52 9.27
N ILE A 92 7.46 9.76 8.97
CA ILE A 92 8.58 10.45 9.62
C ILE A 92 8.06 11.21 10.84
N GLU A 93 8.61 10.92 12.02
CA GLU A 93 8.31 11.61 13.27
C GLU A 93 9.63 12.07 13.90
N ASN A 94 9.80 13.39 14.09
CA ASN A 94 11.05 13.97 14.62
C ASN A 94 12.32 13.56 13.84
N GLY A 95 12.21 13.41 12.51
CA GLY A 95 13.32 12.97 11.66
C GLY A 95 13.66 11.48 11.71
N ASN A 96 12.89 10.69 12.47
CA ASN A 96 13.04 9.24 12.54
C ASN A 96 11.93 8.53 11.78
N TYR A 97 12.25 7.36 11.21
CA TYR A 97 11.28 6.48 10.58
C TYR A 97 10.46 5.74 11.65
N VAL A 98 9.14 5.91 11.62
CA VAL A 98 8.20 5.16 12.45
C VAL A 98 7.43 4.21 11.56
N PHE A 99 7.74 2.92 11.64
CA PHE A 99 7.08 1.88 10.84
C PHE A 99 5.64 1.64 11.31
N LYS A 100 4.72 1.53 10.37
CA LYS A 100 3.29 1.24 10.60
C LYS A 100 3.03 -0.27 10.64
N SER A 101 1.84 -0.65 11.09
CA SER A 101 1.44 -2.06 11.24
C SER A 101 1.57 -2.88 9.96
N TRP A 102 1.27 -2.28 8.80
CA TRP A 102 1.39 -2.96 7.50
C TRP A 102 2.82 -3.45 7.22
N PHE A 103 3.84 -2.64 7.52
CA PHE A 103 5.23 -3.04 7.38
C PHE A 103 5.56 -4.27 8.24
N HIS A 104 5.05 -4.31 9.46
CA HIS A 104 5.22 -5.46 10.34
C HIS A 104 4.45 -6.70 9.86
N LEU A 105 3.25 -6.54 9.30
CA LEU A 105 2.49 -7.65 8.71
C LEU A 105 3.20 -8.27 7.51
N LYS A 106 3.81 -7.44 6.64
CA LYS A 106 4.64 -7.91 5.52
C LYS A 106 5.87 -8.72 5.97
N ARG A 107 6.39 -8.46 7.17
CA ARG A 107 7.48 -9.26 7.76
C ARG A 107 7.02 -10.68 8.09
N GLY A 108 5.75 -10.86 8.43
CA GLY A 108 5.14 -12.18 8.68
C GLY A 108 5.38 -12.75 10.08
N SER A 109 6.08 -12.05 10.96
CA SER A 109 6.33 -12.50 12.33
C SER A 109 6.54 -11.36 13.32
N CYS A 110 6.28 -11.61 14.61
CA CYS A 110 6.61 -10.71 15.71
C CYS A 110 8.12 -10.75 16.01
N CYS A 111 8.72 -9.59 16.26
CA CYS A 111 10.15 -9.48 16.59
C CYS A 111 10.44 -9.38 18.09
N GLY A 112 9.41 -9.27 18.95
CA GLY A 112 9.57 -9.19 20.40
C GLY A 112 10.11 -7.87 20.95
N ASN A 113 10.14 -6.80 20.13
CA ASN A 113 10.70 -5.48 20.51
C ASN A 113 9.65 -4.46 20.96
N ASP A 114 8.42 -4.90 21.29
CA ASP A 114 7.32 -4.03 21.72
C ASP A 114 7.13 -2.80 20.79
N CYS A 115 7.00 -3.06 19.49
CA CYS A 115 6.90 -1.99 18.49
C CYS A 115 5.60 -1.19 18.65
N ARG A 116 5.68 0.14 18.53
CA ARG A 116 4.53 1.07 18.67
C ARG A 116 3.31 0.67 17.82
N HIS A 117 3.54 0.16 16.62
CA HIS A 117 2.49 -0.28 15.69
C HIS A 117 2.51 -1.81 15.49
N CYS A 118 2.80 -2.57 16.54
CA CYS A 118 2.84 -4.04 16.46
C CYS A 118 1.42 -4.60 16.22
N PRO A 119 1.19 -5.35 15.13
CA PRO A 119 -0.10 -6.01 14.88
C PRO A 119 -0.19 -7.40 15.53
N TYR A 120 0.90 -7.89 16.13
CA TYR A 120 1.04 -9.21 16.76
C TYR A 120 0.99 -9.11 18.27
#